data_AF-A0A2M7GCY5-F1
#
_entry.id   AF-A0A2M7GCY5-F1
#
_cell.length_a   1.000
_cell.length_b   1.000
_cell.length_c   1.000
_cell.angle_alpha   90.00
_cell.angle_beta   90.00
_cell.angle_gamma   90.00
#
_symmetry.space_group_name_H-M   'P 1'
#
loop_
_entity.id
_entity.type
_entity.pdbx_description
1 polymer ?
#
loop_
_entity_poly.entity_id
_entity_poly.type
_entity_poly.pdbx_seq_one_letter_code
_entity_poly.pdbx_strand_id
1 'polypeptide(L)' 'METPQLFQEIASLPPEAQQQLQDFVAFLKARYPTMSSAKARRPKLADEPFIGMWRDRKDMADSTTWVRQLRQREWERAK' A
#
# COMPACT_ATOMS: atom_id res chain seq x y z
N MET A 1 -21.64 -3.52 24.38
CA MET A 1 -21.48 -4.09 23.03
C MET A 1 -22.55 -5.15 22.88
N GLU A 2 -23.72 -4.79 22.34
CA GLU A 2 -24.85 -5.71 22.15
C GLU A 2 -25.12 -5.84 20.65
N THR A 3 -24.32 -6.64 19.96
CA THR A 3 -24.48 -6.95 18.53
C THR A 3 -25.33 -8.19 18.19
N PRO A 4 -25.58 -9.18 19.07
CA PRO A 4 -26.27 -10.41 18.64
C PRO A 4 -27.79 -10.26 18.47
N GLN A 5 -28.42 -9.26 19.12
CA GLN A 5 -29.88 -9.05 19.07
C GLN A 5 -30.34 -8.41 17.75
N LEU A 6 -29.50 -7.56 17.16
CA LEU A 6 -29.79 -6.84 15.92
C LEU A 6 -30.12 -7.76 14.74
N PHE A 7 -29.44 -8.90 14.62
CA PHE A 7 -29.69 -9.84 13.51
C PHE A 7 -31.06 -10.52 13.61
N GLN A 8 -31.55 -10.79 14.83
CA GLN A 8 -32.89 -11.35 15.02
C GLN A 8 -33.98 -10.31 14.79
N GLU A 9 -33.74 -9.07 15.19
CA GLU A 9 -34.65 -7.96 14.92
C GLU A 9 -34.77 -7.70 13.41
N ILE A 10 -33.64 -7.69 12.68
CA ILE A 10 -33.64 -7.55 11.21
C ILE A 10 -34.36 -8.72 10.53
N ALA A 11 -34.22 -9.95 11.03
CA ALA A 11 -34.92 -11.11 10.49
C ALA A 11 -36.43 -11.09 10.78
N SER A 12 -36.85 -10.41 11.85
CA SER A 12 -38.27 -10.23 12.20
C SER A 12 -38.98 -9.13 11.40
N LEU A 13 -38.23 -8.31 10.65
CA LEU A 13 -38.78 -7.21 9.86
C LEU A 13 -39.49 -7.70 8.58
N PRO A 14 -40.52 -6.97 8.11
CA PRO A 14 -41.15 -7.21 6.81
C PRO A 14 -40.15 -7.11 5.65
N PRO A 15 -40.42 -7.78 4.51
CA PRO A 15 -39.51 -7.80 3.35
C PRO A 15 -39.15 -6.40 2.83
N GLU A 16 -40.10 -5.47 2.86
CA GLU A 16 -39.90 -4.08 2.43
C GLU A 16 -38.89 -3.35 3.32
N ALA A 17 -38.94 -3.57 4.64
CA ALA A 17 -38.02 -2.96 5.59
C ALA A 17 -36.61 -3.58 5.49
N GLN A 18 -36.52 -4.86 5.13
CA GLN A 18 -35.22 -5.49 4.81
C GLN A 18 -34.59 -4.87 3.56
N GLN A 19 -35.40 -4.59 2.53
CA GLN A 19 -34.93 -3.91 1.31
C GLN A 19 -34.39 -2.52 1.63
N GLN A 20 -35.13 -1.73 2.43
CA GLN A 20 -34.69 -0.40 2.88
C GLN A 20 -33.38 -0.43 3.67
N LEU A 21 -33.19 -1.45 4.51
CA LEU A 21 -31.93 -1.64 5.24
C LEU A 21 -30.78 -1.98 4.30
N GLN A 22 -31.00 -2.83 3.29
CA GLN A 22 -29.98 -3.15 2.30
C GLN A 22 -29.55 -1.90 1.52
N ASP A 23 -30.52 -1.10 1.08
CA ASP A 23 -30.27 0.16 0.38
C ASP A 23 -29.51 1.16 1.26
N PHE A 24 -29.89 1.26 2.53
CA PHE A 24 -29.22 2.12 3.50
C PHE A 24 -27.78 1.67 3.79
N VAL A 25 -27.54 0.36 3.93
CA VAL A 25 -26.19 -0.20 4.09
C VAL A 25 -25.35 0.03 2.84
N ALA A 26 -25.93 -0.13 1.66
CA ALA A 26 -25.25 0.15 0.39
C ALA A 26 -24.86 1.63 0.29
N PHE A 27 -25.78 2.53 0.63
CA PHE A 27 -25.52 3.97 0.72
C PHE A 27 -24.39 4.29 1.70
N LEU A 28 -24.41 3.72 2.91
CA LEU A 28 -23.37 3.96 3.91
C LEU A 28 -22.00 3.45 3.45
N LYS A 29 -21.94 2.26 2.82
CA LYS A 29 -20.69 1.72 2.25
C LYS A 29 -20.13 2.60 1.13
N ALA A 30 -21.01 3.19 0.31
CA ALA A 30 -20.60 4.11 -0.75
C ALA A 30 -20.15 5.48 -0.19
N ARG A 31 -20.83 5.98 0.84
CA ARG A 31 -20.56 7.29 1.46
C ARG A 31 -19.32 7.28 2.36
N TYR A 32 -19.05 6.15 2.97
CA TYR A 32 -17.87 5.89 3.79
C TYR A 32 -17.15 4.69 3.16
N PRO A 33 -16.47 4.89 2.01
CA PRO A 33 -15.58 3.86 1.52
C PRO A 33 -14.58 3.64 2.63
N THR A 34 -14.68 2.48 3.28
CA THR A 34 -13.59 2.04 4.15
C THR A 34 -12.37 2.11 3.27
N MET A 35 -11.41 2.96 3.61
CA MET A 35 -10.03 2.79 3.15
C MET A 35 -9.54 1.49 3.79
N SER A 36 -10.14 0.37 3.38
CA SER A 36 -9.44 -0.88 3.34
C SER A 36 -8.33 -0.57 2.37
N SER A 37 -7.22 -0.11 2.93
CA SER A 37 -5.94 -0.52 2.45
C SER A 37 -5.99 -2.05 2.47
N ALA A 38 -6.61 -2.63 1.45
CA ALA A 38 -6.04 -3.80 0.84
C ALA A 38 -4.61 -3.33 0.61
N LYS A 39 -3.72 -3.65 1.56
CA LYS A 39 -2.30 -3.41 1.44
C LYS A 39 -2.00 -4.12 0.16
N ALA A 40 -1.91 -3.37 -0.95
CA ALA A 40 -1.50 -3.90 -2.22
C ALA A 40 -0.29 -4.74 -1.86
N ARG A 41 -0.34 -6.04 -2.16
CA ARG A 41 0.71 -6.98 -1.76
C ARG A 41 1.99 -6.42 -2.36
N ARG A 42 2.74 -5.67 -1.55
CA ARG A 42 3.98 -5.08 -2.00
C ARG A 42 4.88 -6.28 -2.27
N PRO A 43 5.47 -6.37 -3.47
CA PRO A 43 6.49 -7.39 -3.70
C PRO A 43 7.55 -7.25 -2.60
N LYS A 44 8.22 -8.35 -2.25
CA LYS A 44 9.29 -8.25 -1.25
C LYS A 44 10.34 -7.31 -1.85
N LEU A 45 10.92 -6.44 -1.02
CA LEU A 45 11.93 -5.49 -1.48
C LEU A 45 13.07 -6.18 -2.25
N ALA A 46 13.45 -7.39 -1.83
CA ALA A 46 14.48 -8.19 -2.49
C ALA A 46 14.13 -8.64 -3.92
N ASP A 47 12.84 -8.67 -4.28
CA ASP A 47 12.35 -9.07 -5.60
C ASP A 47 12.27 -7.87 -6.57
N GLU A 48 12.56 -6.66 -6.10
CA GLU A 48 12.56 -5.46 -6.94
C GLU A 48 13.80 -5.44 -7.88
N PRO A 49 13.64 -5.11 -9.16
CA PRO A 49 14.71 -5.18 -10.16
C PRO A 49 15.88 -4.23 -9.90
N PHE A 50 15.67 -3.19 -9.09
CA PHE A 50 16.74 -2.26 -8.71
C PHE A 50 17.67 -2.82 -7.62
N ILE A 51 17.25 -3.84 -6.86
CA ILE A 51 18.10 -4.48 -5.87
C ILE A 51 19.13 -5.37 -6.57
N GLY A 52 20.41 -5.06 -6.37
CA GLY A 52 21.52 -5.82 -6.96
C GLY A 52 22.03 -5.31 -8.30
N MET A 53 21.48 -4.21 -8.84
CA MET A 53 21.97 -3.59 -10.10
C MET A 53 23.49 -3.31 -10.10
N TRP A 54 24.07 -3.09 -8.91
CA TRP A 54 25.48 -2.75 -8.73
C TRP A 54 26.35 -3.94 -8.27
N ARG A 55 25.78 -5.14 -8.13
CA ARG A 55 26.48 -6.31 -7.57
C ARG A 55 27.71 -6.69 -8.37
N ASP A 56 27.62 -6.65 -9.70
CA ASP A 56 28.69 -7.09 -10.60
C ASP A 56 29.67 -5.97 -10.95
N ARG A 57 29.41 -4.74 -10.48
CA ARG A 57 30.28 -3.58 -10.70
C ARG A 57 31.45 -3.58 -9.73
N LYS A 58 32.57 -4.16 -10.18
CA LYS A 58 33.84 -4.22 -9.46
C LYS A 58 34.37 -2.84 -9.05
N ASP A 59 34.07 -1.81 -9.83
CA ASP A 59 34.44 -0.42 -9.53
C ASP A 59 33.60 0.21 -8.41
N MET A 60 32.43 -0.37 -8.08
CA MET A 60 31.60 0.00 -6.94
C MET A 60 31.76 -0.94 -5.74
N ALA A 61 32.77 -1.82 -5.73
CA ALA A 61 33.08 -2.68 -4.59
C ALA A 61 33.41 -1.86 -3.33
N ASP A 62 34.06 -0.70 -3.49
CA ASP A 62 34.15 0.36 -2.49
C ASP A 62 33.35 1.58 -2.96
N SER A 63 32.11 1.66 -2.48
CA SER A 63 31.20 2.75 -2.81
C SER A 63 31.70 4.11 -2.35
N THR A 64 32.48 4.17 -1.27
CA THR A 64 33.01 5.43 -0.72
C THR A 64 34.06 5.99 -1.65
N THR A 65 35.01 5.14 -2.06
CA THR A 65 36.05 5.54 -3.01
C THR A 65 35.47 5.90 -4.37
N TRP A 66 34.49 5.12 -4.86
CA TRP A 66 33.82 5.39 -6.12
C TRP A 66 33.14 6.77 -6.14
N VAL A 67 32.36 7.12 -5.11
CA VAL A 67 31.70 8.43 -5.02
C VAL A 67 32.71 9.57 -4.92
N ARG A 68 33.80 9.39 -4.15
CA ARG A 68 34.85 10.42 -4.02
C ARG A 68 35.52 10.70 -5.36
N GLN A 69 35.93 9.66 -6.09
CA GLN A 69 36.53 9.80 -7.42
C GLN A 69 35.56 10.43 -8.42
N LEU A 70 34.28 10.04 -8.39
CA LEU A 70 33.26 10.62 -9.25
C LEU A 70 33.12 12.14 -9.02
N ARG A 71 33.08 12.57 -7.75
CA ARG A 71 33.01 14.01 -7.42
C ARG A 71 34.25 14.77 -7.87
N GLN A 72 35.45 14.23 -7.68
CA GLN A 72 36.67 14.85 -8.17
C GLN A 72 36.63 15.02 -9.70
N ARG A 73 36.22 13.98 -10.43
CA ARG A 73 36.16 14.02 -11.90
C ARG A 73 35.14 15.00 -12.44
N GLU A 74 33.93 14.98 -11.90
CA GLU A 74 32.80 15.73 -12.46
C GLU A 74 32.69 17.15 -11.90
N TRP A 75 33.10 17.38 -10.65
CA TRP A 75 32.85 18.66 -9.97
C TRP A 75 34.11 19.51 -9.76
N GLU A 76 35.31 18.91 -9.63
CA GLU A 76 36.55 19.71 -9.51
C GLU A 76 37.05 20.22 -10.87
N ARG A 77 36.67 19.60 -11.99
CA ARG A 77 36.95 20.12 -13.35
C ARG A 77 36.07 21.30 -13.75
N ALA A 78 35.02 21.61 -13.00
CA ALA A 78 34.11 22.71 -13.25
C ALA A 78 34.56 24.04 -12.62
N LYS A 79 35.84 24.15 -12.27
CA LYS A 79 36.48 25.34 -11.67
C LYS A 79 37.66 25.77 -12.53
#